data_AF-A0A8D8PP36-F1
#
_entry.id   AF-A0A8D8PP36-F1
#
_cell.length_a   1.000
_cell.length_b   1.000
_cell.length_c   1.000
_cell.angle_alpha   90.00
_cell.angle_beta   90.00
_cell.angle_gamma   90.00
#
_symmetry.space_group_name_H-M   'P 1'
#
loop_
_entity.id
_entity.type
_entity.pdbx_description
1 polymer ?
#
loop_
_entity_poly.entity_id
_entity_poly.type
_entity_poly.pdbx_seq_one_letter_code
_entity_poly.pdbx_strand_id
1 'polypeptide(L)'
;MFNWVNPEESLSNSNVKPILVERGPYVFREVHEKLNLTWNDNGTVSYWQRRTWYFEPTLSNGTLSDEITSVNVVAVTVANMIDQIHIKGFEVDLVKKIMNLFLKNAEKKLYIRKTVKELLFEGYEDGILDLLKKIEPIIHIPVEARFGWFYPRNTSATYDGLVNIHTGVEDVSQLGMMGAWNYMNETPYYTGQCGTVRGSAGDLYPPTISQQEFFSIYATDICSGIKMQSTKEATLIKDLPGIIFKADKSVFDNGTQSPESSCYCPGNNCSELSGIRDLSPCKKGAPAFLSFPHFYRGDPALSGAIQGLKPNMSKHEFSLILEKNTGIPLQVNARLQINILLRKIKDLDITSGLTHLVMPTLWFHQHTVIPQEMADQLRPLTQVPSLAFTIALSLFMAGLIGVLVGFVFVKKGYFSSIESREGPLLDDARTENNSSPPLNPPQQQSS
;
A
#
# COMPACT_ATOMS: atom_id res chain seq x y z
N MET A 1 -18.29 -11.55 -3.54
CA MET A 1 -18.83 -12.02 -2.24
C MET A 1 -19.03 -13.53 -2.28
N PHE A 2 -19.10 -14.21 -1.15
CA PHE A 2 -19.36 -15.65 -1.08
C PHE A 2 -20.76 -15.93 -0.56
N ASN A 3 -21.55 -16.68 -1.32
CA ASN A 3 -22.86 -17.18 -0.93
C ASN A 3 -22.75 -18.62 -0.43
N TRP A 4 -23.07 -18.84 0.84
CA TRP A 4 -23.07 -20.15 1.49
C TRP A 4 -24.33 -20.95 1.11
N VAL A 5 -24.14 -22.08 0.44
CA VAL A 5 -25.23 -22.85 -0.17
C VAL A 5 -25.88 -23.84 0.81
N ASN A 6 -25.09 -24.47 1.68
CA ASN A 6 -25.54 -25.53 2.61
C ASN A 6 -25.31 -25.19 4.10
N PRO A 7 -25.72 -24.02 4.61
CA PRO A 7 -25.44 -23.63 5.98
C PRO A 7 -26.04 -24.57 7.03
N GLU A 8 -27.30 -24.98 6.88
CA GLU A 8 -27.96 -25.85 7.86
C GLU A 8 -27.29 -27.24 7.91
N GLU A 9 -26.92 -27.79 6.75
CA GLU A 9 -26.22 -29.07 6.65
C GLU A 9 -24.83 -29.00 7.31
N SER A 10 -23.98 -28.05 6.89
CA SER A 10 -22.59 -27.92 7.37
C SER A 10 -22.46 -27.38 8.80
N LEU A 11 -23.50 -26.78 9.37
CA LEU A 11 -23.62 -26.48 10.80
C LEU A 11 -24.13 -27.67 11.62
N SER A 12 -24.91 -28.58 11.02
CA SER A 12 -25.46 -29.75 11.72
C SER A 12 -24.49 -30.94 11.78
N ASN A 13 -23.57 -31.05 10.81
CA ASN A 13 -22.67 -32.18 10.68
C ASN A 13 -21.25 -31.70 10.35
N SER A 14 -20.33 -31.81 11.32
CA SER A 14 -18.93 -31.38 11.21
C SER A 14 -18.12 -32.08 10.11
N ASN A 15 -18.62 -33.17 9.53
CA ASN A 15 -17.99 -33.87 8.41
C ASN A 15 -18.38 -33.27 7.05
N VAL A 16 -19.41 -32.42 6.98
CA VAL A 16 -19.85 -31.74 5.77
C VAL A 16 -19.13 -30.40 5.65
N LYS A 17 -18.38 -30.23 4.56
CA LYS A 17 -17.72 -28.96 4.25
C LYS A 17 -18.72 -27.89 3.80
N PRO A 18 -18.58 -26.64 4.24
CA PRO A 18 -19.32 -25.52 3.65
C PRO A 18 -19.07 -25.42 2.14
N ILE A 19 -20.15 -25.24 1.38
CA ILE A 19 -20.13 -24.98 -0.05
C ILE A 19 -20.34 -23.48 -0.27
N LEU A 20 -19.33 -22.80 -0.81
CA LEU A 20 -19.38 -21.38 -1.16
C LEU A 20 -19.46 -21.21 -2.68
N VAL A 21 -20.46 -20.44 -3.14
CA VAL A 21 -20.57 -19.97 -4.53
C VAL A 21 -20.24 -18.50 -4.57
N GLU A 22 -19.27 -18.13 -5.40
CA GLU A 22 -18.89 -16.73 -5.61
C GLU A 22 -19.99 -15.97 -6.35
N ARG A 23 -20.28 -14.75 -5.89
CA ARG A 23 -21.26 -13.82 -6.50
C ARG A 23 -20.63 -12.43 -6.68
N GLY A 24 -20.83 -11.86 -7.86
CA GLY A 24 -20.27 -10.59 -8.30
C GLY A 24 -19.59 -10.67 -9.69
N PRO A 25 -18.79 -9.65 -10.06
CA PRO A 25 -18.49 -8.46 -9.26
C PRO A 25 -19.71 -7.56 -9.06
N TYR A 26 -19.73 -6.86 -7.93
CA TYR A 26 -20.60 -5.70 -7.70
C TYR A 26 -19.66 -4.49 -7.68
N VAL A 27 -19.67 -3.72 -8.76
CA VAL A 27 -18.67 -2.68 -9.00
C VAL A 27 -19.15 -1.35 -8.44
N PHE A 28 -18.25 -0.67 -7.73
CA PHE A 28 -18.47 0.68 -7.24
C PHE A 28 -17.32 1.56 -7.73
N ARG A 29 -17.64 2.73 -8.28
CA ARG A 29 -16.66 3.80 -8.49
C ARG A 29 -16.48 4.55 -7.18
N GLU A 30 -15.26 4.50 -6.66
CA GLU A 30 -14.84 5.18 -5.44
C GLU A 30 -14.31 6.58 -5.77
N VAL A 31 -14.66 7.58 -4.96
CA VAL A 31 -14.16 8.96 -5.05
C VAL A 31 -13.59 9.35 -3.69
N HIS A 32 -12.37 9.90 -3.70
CA HIS A 32 -11.64 10.35 -2.50
C HIS A 32 -11.57 11.87 -2.44
N GLU A 33 -11.60 12.40 -1.22
CA GLU A 33 -11.52 13.83 -0.95
C GLU A 33 -10.84 14.07 0.40
N LYS A 34 -9.83 14.94 0.43
CA LYS A 34 -9.07 15.27 1.64
C LYS A 34 -9.65 16.53 2.26
N LEU A 35 -10.10 16.43 3.50
CA LEU A 35 -10.87 17.46 4.20
C LEU A 35 -10.14 17.96 5.44
N ASN A 36 -10.37 19.24 5.77
CA ASN A 36 -9.82 19.96 6.92
C ASN A 36 -8.29 19.78 7.03
N LEU A 37 -7.56 20.15 5.97
CA LEU A 37 -6.11 20.04 5.92
C LEU A 37 -5.45 20.99 6.90
N THR A 38 -4.75 20.45 7.89
CA THR A 38 -3.85 21.20 8.80
C THR A 38 -2.41 20.96 8.37
N TRP A 39 -1.73 22.01 7.91
CA TRP A 39 -0.29 21.99 7.66
C TRP A 39 0.43 22.29 8.98
N ASN A 40 1.45 21.50 9.30
CA ASN A 40 2.17 21.57 10.57
C ASN A 40 3.62 22.01 10.33
N ASP A 41 4.21 22.71 11.30
CA ASP A 41 5.57 23.29 11.18
C ASP A 41 6.69 22.25 10.99
N ASN A 42 6.44 20.99 11.33
CA ASN A 42 7.37 19.85 11.18
C ASN A 42 7.30 19.16 9.79
N GLY A 43 6.96 19.92 8.74
CA GLY A 43 6.89 19.41 7.37
C GLY A 43 5.82 18.33 7.13
N THR A 44 4.82 18.17 8.02
CA THR A 44 3.71 17.22 7.84
C THR A 44 2.39 17.91 7.53
N VAL A 45 1.45 17.18 6.94
CA VAL A 45 0.06 17.60 6.75
C VAL A 45 -0.90 16.55 7.33
N SER A 46 -1.86 17.03 8.11
CA SER A 46 -2.91 16.23 8.75
C SER A 46 -4.25 16.46 8.04
N TYR A 47 -5.01 15.40 7.76
CA TYR A 47 -6.29 15.50 7.05
C TYR A 47 -7.25 14.35 7.39
N TRP A 48 -8.53 14.57 7.10
CA TRP A 48 -9.58 13.55 7.11
C TRP A 48 -9.87 13.08 5.69
N GLN A 49 -10.08 11.78 5.49
CA GLN A 49 -10.36 11.19 4.17
C GLN A 49 -11.87 10.94 4.02
N ARG A 50 -12.57 11.74 3.23
CA ARG A 50 -13.93 11.40 2.79
C ARG A 50 -13.84 10.46 1.59
N ARG A 51 -14.57 9.34 1.67
CA ARG A 51 -14.73 8.38 0.57
C ARG A 51 -16.19 8.22 0.21
N THR A 52 -16.50 8.20 -1.08
CA THR A 52 -17.86 8.01 -1.59
C THR A 52 -17.89 6.92 -2.64
N TRP A 53 -18.81 5.97 -2.52
CA TRP A 53 -18.98 4.85 -3.46
C TRP A 53 -20.28 4.97 -4.25
N TYR A 54 -20.15 4.99 -5.57
CA TYR A 54 -21.26 5.00 -6.52
C TYR A 54 -21.36 3.62 -7.19
N PHE A 55 -22.52 2.96 -7.12
CA PHE A 55 -22.70 1.65 -7.76
C PHE A 55 -22.74 1.79 -9.28
N GLU A 56 -21.97 0.98 -9.99
CA GLU A 56 -21.85 0.97 -11.44
C GLU A 56 -22.51 -0.30 -12.02
N PRO A 57 -23.83 -0.27 -12.31
CA PRO A 57 -24.59 -1.47 -12.68
C PRO A 57 -24.14 -2.09 -14.00
N THR A 58 -23.65 -1.28 -14.95
CA THR A 58 -23.17 -1.72 -16.27
C THR A 58 -21.85 -2.51 -16.22
N LEU A 59 -21.11 -2.39 -15.12
CA LEU A 59 -19.88 -3.13 -14.85
C LEU A 59 -20.10 -4.30 -13.87
N SER A 60 -21.32 -4.46 -13.35
CA SER A 60 -21.68 -5.43 -12.33
C SER A 60 -22.36 -6.66 -12.93
N ASN A 61 -22.06 -7.84 -12.39
CA ASN A 61 -22.67 -9.12 -12.78
C ASN A 61 -23.71 -9.56 -11.73
N GLY A 62 -24.67 -8.67 -11.48
CA GLY A 62 -25.67 -8.78 -10.42
C GLY A 62 -26.14 -7.41 -9.93
N THR A 63 -27.16 -7.39 -9.07
CA THR A 63 -27.76 -6.16 -8.54
C THR A 63 -27.50 -5.97 -7.05
N LEU A 64 -27.74 -4.77 -6.53
CA LEU A 64 -27.68 -4.51 -5.08
C LEU A 64 -28.80 -5.19 -4.29
N SER A 65 -29.85 -5.67 -4.95
CA SER A 65 -30.95 -6.45 -4.36
C SER A 65 -30.68 -7.96 -4.38
N ASP A 66 -29.57 -8.41 -4.97
CA ASP A 66 -29.20 -9.84 -4.98
C ASP A 66 -29.01 -10.33 -3.54
N GLU A 67 -29.59 -11.47 -3.20
CA GLU A 67 -29.50 -12.04 -1.86
C GLU A 67 -28.28 -12.94 -1.71
N ILE A 68 -27.53 -12.74 -0.63
CA ILE A 68 -26.38 -13.55 -0.24
C ILE A 68 -26.68 -14.18 1.12
N THR A 69 -26.58 -15.50 1.17
CA THR A 69 -26.49 -16.25 2.43
C THR A 69 -25.06 -16.17 2.95
N SER A 70 -24.86 -15.61 4.15
CA SER A 70 -23.56 -15.35 4.77
C SER A 70 -23.56 -15.75 6.25
N VAL A 71 -22.38 -15.82 6.87
CA VAL A 71 -22.25 -15.93 8.34
C VAL A 71 -22.97 -14.76 9.03
N ASN A 72 -23.66 -15.03 10.14
CA ASN A 72 -24.15 -14.00 11.05
C ASN A 72 -22.95 -13.43 11.83
N VAL A 73 -22.36 -12.36 11.28
CA VAL A 73 -21.14 -11.75 11.83
C VAL A 73 -21.39 -11.14 13.21
N VAL A 74 -22.59 -10.61 13.47
CA VAL A 74 -22.94 -10.05 14.78
C VAL A 74 -23.00 -11.15 15.82
N ALA A 75 -23.76 -12.23 15.57
CA ALA A 75 -23.85 -13.36 16.50
C ALA A 75 -22.49 -14.01 16.78
N VAL A 76 -21.65 -14.21 15.76
CA VAL A 76 -20.30 -14.78 15.94
C VAL A 76 -19.35 -13.82 16.66
N THR A 77 -19.44 -12.51 16.41
CA THR A 77 -18.68 -11.48 17.15
C THR A 77 -19.05 -11.48 18.62
N VAL A 78 -20.33 -11.46 18.94
CA VAL A 78 -20.83 -11.44 20.32
C VAL A 78 -20.52 -12.74 21.04
N ALA A 79 -20.61 -13.89 20.35
CA ALA A 79 -20.14 -15.16 20.88
C ALA A 79 -18.64 -15.10 21.26
N ASN A 80 -17.79 -14.57 20.40
CA ASN A 80 -16.35 -14.43 20.66
C ASN A 80 -16.05 -13.45 21.81
N MET A 81 -16.78 -12.33 21.92
CA MET A 81 -16.68 -11.40 23.04
C MET A 81 -17.02 -12.07 24.39
N ILE A 82 -18.09 -12.87 24.45
CA ILE A 82 -18.50 -13.60 25.67
C ILE A 82 -17.38 -14.54 26.16
N ASP A 83 -16.67 -15.19 25.25
CA ASP A 83 -15.53 -16.07 25.54
C ASP A 83 -14.31 -15.27 26.04
N GLN A 84 -14.01 -14.13 25.40
CA GLN A 84 -12.86 -13.27 25.75
C GLN A 84 -12.99 -12.54 27.10
N ILE A 85 -14.20 -12.37 27.66
CA ILE A 85 -14.37 -11.77 29.00
C ILE A 85 -13.92 -12.76 30.09
N HIS A 86 -12.67 -12.63 30.55
CA HIS A 86 -12.08 -13.48 31.59
C HIS A 86 -12.30 -12.97 33.04
N ILE A 87 -12.98 -11.83 33.20
CA ILE A 87 -13.27 -11.21 34.49
C ILE A 87 -14.27 -12.07 35.27
N LYS A 88 -13.98 -12.38 36.54
CA LYS A 88 -14.88 -13.09 37.44
C LYS A 88 -15.65 -12.09 38.30
N GLY A 89 -16.98 -12.13 38.25
CA GLY A 89 -17.85 -11.27 39.05
C GLY A 89 -19.32 -11.54 38.77
N PHE A 90 -20.18 -11.37 39.77
CA PHE A 90 -21.60 -11.72 39.70
C PHE A 90 -22.33 -11.03 38.54
N GLU A 91 -22.05 -9.73 38.31
CA GLU A 91 -22.64 -8.95 37.23
C GLU A 91 -22.18 -9.44 35.84
N VAL A 92 -20.91 -9.82 35.70
CA VAL A 92 -20.36 -10.38 34.47
C VAL A 92 -20.98 -11.76 34.17
N ASP A 93 -21.07 -12.63 35.18
CA ASP A 93 -21.72 -13.95 35.02
C ASP A 93 -23.22 -13.81 34.70
N LEU A 94 -23.89 -12.77 35.22
CA LEU A 94 -25.27 -12.45 34.89
C LEU A 94 -25.41 -11.95 33.44
N VAL A 95 -24.55 -11.02 33.00
CA VAL A 95 -24.49 -10.53 31.61
C VAL A 95 -24.24 -11.69 30.64
N LYS A 96 -23.26 -12.56 30.91
CA LYS A 96 -23.00 -13.76 30.07
C LYS A 96 -24.23 -14.68 29.97
N LYS A 97 -24.95 -14.91 31.08
CA LYS A 97 -26.18 -15.72 31.08
C LYS A 97 -27.30 -15.07 30.28
N ILE A 98 -27.49 -13.75 30.41
CA ILE A 98 -28.49 -12.99 29.64
C ILE A 98 -28.18 -13.03 28.15
N MET A 99 -26.93 -12.82 27.75
CA MET A 99 -26.51 -12.85 26.34
C MET A 99 -26.63 -14.26 25.74
N ASN A 100 -26.27 -15.31 26.47
CA ASN A 100 -26.46 -16.71 26.05
C ASN A 100 -27.97 -17.05 25.87
N LEU A 101 -28.81 -16.68 26.84
CA LEU A 101 -30.26 -16.83 26.76
C LEU A 101 -30.85 -16.07 25.56
N PHE A 102 -30.36 -14.86 25.30
CA PHE A 102 -30.81 -14.05 24.16
C PHE A 102 -30.40 -14.67 22.83
N LEU A 103 -29.12 -15.02 22.64
CA LEU A 103 -28.64 -15.70 21.43
C LEU A 103 -29.41 -17.00 21.16
N LYS A 104 -29.73 -17.77 22.20
CA LYS A 104 -30.52 -19.02 22.10
C LYS A 104 -31.99 -18.80 21.69
N ASN A 105 -32.57 -17.65 22.00
CA ASN A 105 -33.99 -17.37 21.81
C ASN A 105 -34.31 -16.45 20.61
N ALA A 106 -33.53 -15.38 20.42
CA ALA A 106 -33.76 -14.36 19.41
C ALA A 106 -33.26 -14.77 18.02
N GLU A 107 -32.00 -15.23 17.92
CA GLU A 107 -31.35 -15.48 16.63
C GLU A 107 -30.79 -16.91 16.54
N LYS A 108 -31.69 -17.86 16.27
CA LYS A 108 -31.38 -19.31 16.18
C LYS A 108 -30.47 -19.71 14.99
N LYS A 109 -29.85 -18.76 14.28
CA LYS A 109 -29.09 -19.02 13.05
C LYS A 109 -27.76 -18.26 13.05
N LEU A 110 -26.67 -19.02 13.03
CA LEU A 110 -25.29 -18.56 12.78
C LEU A 110 -25.05 -18.07 11.34
N TYR A 111 -26.10 -18.03 10.53
CA TYR A 111 -26.09 -17.56 9.17
C TYR A 111 -27.32 -16.67 8.93
N ILE A 112 -27.17 -15.71 8.04
CA ILE A 112 -28.21 -14.75 7.63
C ILE A 112 -28.35 -14.77 6.12
N ARG A 113 -29.51 -14.35 5.63
CA ARG A 113 -29.76 -14.07 4.21
C ARG A 113 -30.13 -12.60 4.10
N LYS A 114 -29.33 -11.84 3.35
CA LYS A 114 -29.41 -10.38 3.26
C LYS A 114 -29.05 -9.91 1.85
N THR A 115 -29.55 -8.74 1.46
CA THR A 115 -29.24 -8.15 0.15
C THR A 115 -27.81 -7.60 0.11
N VAL A 116 -27.22 -7.47 -1.08
CA VAL A 116 -25.88 -6.89 -1.26
C VAL A 116 -25.77 -5.47 -0.72
N LYS A 117 -26.81 -4.62 -0.86
CA LYS A 117 -26.83 -3.27 -0.26
C LYS A 117 -26.73 -3.31 1.27
N GLU A 118 -27.53 -4.15 1.92
CA GLU A 118 -27.54 -4.34 3.38
C GLU A 118 -26.19 -4.84 3.88
N LEU A 119 -25.59 -5.83 3.20
CA LEU A 119 -24.32 -6.41 3.63
C LEU A 119 -23.13 -5.46 3.44
N LEU A 120 -23.17 -4.54 2.48
CA LEU A 120 -22.06 -3.65 2.16
C LEU A 120 -22.15 -2.29 2.87
N PHE A 121 -22.96 -1.36 2.32
CA PHE A 121 -22.91 0.06 2.68
C PHE A 121 -24.17 0.59 3.39
N GLU A 122 -25.33 -0.04 3.18
CA GLU A 122 -26.60 0.36 3.83
C GLU A 122 -26.69 -0.17 5.26
N GLY A 123 -26.01 -1.29 5.54
CA GLY A 123 -26.15 -2.04 6.79
C GLY A 123 -27.52 -2.71 6.93
N TYR A 124 -27.62 -3.67 7.86
CA TYR A 124 -28.90 -4.22 8.33
C TYR A 124 -29.07 -4.07 9.84
N GLU A 125 -30.33 -3.96 10.27
CA GLU A 125 -30.75 -4.09 11.66
C GLU A 125 -30.77 -5.57 12.08
N ASP A 126 -30.40 -5.81 13.34
CA ASP A 126 -30.07 -7.10 13.93
C ASP A 126 -30.46 -7.07 15.42
N GLY A 127 -31.10 -8.13 15.92
CA GLY A 127 -31.68 -8.12 17.27
C GLY A 127 -30.61 -8.09 18.37
N ILE A 128 -29.40 -8.55 18.06
CA ILE A 128 -28.27 -8.60 18.99
C ILE A 128 -27.63 -7.22 19.10
N LEU A 129 -27.52 -6.44 18.00
CA LEU A 129 -27.11 -5.03 18.07
C LEU A 129 -28.05 -4.22 18.98
N ASP A 130 -29.34 -4.49 18.86
CA ASP A 130 -30.40 -3.86 19.63
C ASP A 130 -30.34 -4.17 21.14
N LEU A 131 -29.82 -5.36 21.51
CA LEU A 131 -29.50 -5.70 22.90
C LEU A 131 -28.17 -5.07 23.35
N LEU A 132 -27.11 -5.20 22.53
CA LEU A 132 -25.79 -4.65 22.82
C LEU A 132 -25.86 -3.16 23.14
N LYS A 133 -26.62 -2.39 22.36
CA LYS A 133 -26.82 -0.95 22.55
C LYS A 133 -27.55 -0.59 23.85
N LYS A 134 -28.36 -1.50 24.39
CA LYS A 134 -29.03 -1.34 25.70
C LYS A 134 -28.09 -1.66 26.87
N ILE A 135 -27.04 -2.45 26.65
CA ILE A 135 -25.99 -2.77 27.65
C ILE A 135 -24.66 -2.03 27.42
N GLU A 136 -24.58 -1.17 26.40
CA GLU A 136 -23.43 -0.32 26.08
C GLU A 136 -22.88 0.46 27.29
N PRO A 137 -23.70 1.04 28.20
CA PRO A 137 -23.22 1.67 29.43
C PRO A 137 -22.50 0.74 30.42
N ILE A 138 -22.68 -0.58 30.29
CA ILE A 138 -22.08 -1.62 31.15
C ILE A 138 -20.82 -2.20 30.50
N ILE A 139 -20.83 -2.39 29.17
CA ILE A 139 -19.71 -3.01 28.43
C ILE A 139 -18.67 -1.99 27.91
N HIS A 140 -19.01 -0.69 27.88
CA HIS A 140 -18.16 0.40 27.40
C HIS A 140 -17.63 0.25 25.95
N ILE A 141 -18.29 -0.57 25.12
CA ILE A 141 -17.98 -0.75 23.70
C ILE A 141 -19.02 0.03 22.89
N PRO A 142 -18.63 1.01 22.05
CA PRO A 142 -19.58 1.74 21.22
C PRO A 142 -20.22 0.88 20.13
N VAL A 143 -21.56 0.82 20.09
CA VAL A 143 -22.34 -0.10 19.23
C VAL A 143 -23.08 0.65 18.12
N GLU A 144 -22.77 0.28 16.87
CA GLU A 144 -23.50 0.76 15.70
C GLU A 144 -24.91 0.18 15.65
N ALA A 145 -25.88 0.97 15.19
CA ALA A 145 -27.29 0.55 15.06
C ALA A 145 -27.53 -0.44 13.90
N ARG A 146 -26.54 -0.64 13.03
CA ARG A 146 -26.60 -1.53 11.86
C ARG A 146 -25.25 -2.20 11.65
N PHE A 147 -25.24 -3.43 11.14
CA PHE A 147 -24.01 -4.07 10.64
C PHE A 147 -23.98 -4.06 9.12
N GLY A 148 -22.83 -3.67 8.55
CA GLY A 148 -22.47 -3.84 7.15
C GLY A 148 -20.95 -3.71 7.00
N TRP A 149 -20.34 -4.42 6.05
CA TRP A 149 -18.88 -4.49 5.91
C TRP A 149 -18.20 -3.13 5.72
N PHE A 150 -18.92 -2.15 5.18
CA PHE A 150 -18.48 -0.77 4.96
C PHE A 150 -19.50 0.25 5.51
N TYR A 151 -20.27 -0.12 6.53
CA TYR A 151 -21.17 0.79 7.25
C TYR A 151 -20.48 1.33 8.53
N PRO A 152 -20.60 2.63 8.88
CA PRO A 152 -21.19 3.74 8.13
C PRO A 152 -20.13 4.53 7.33
N ARG A 153 -19.33 3.86 6.49
CA ARG A 153 -18.16 4.48 5.83
C ARG A 153 -18.53 5.41 4.67
N ASN A 154 -19.58 5.11 3.91
CA ASN A 154 -19.93 5.87 2.70
C ASN A 154 -20.25 7.34 3.03
N THR A 155 -19.58 8.28 2.35
CA THR A 155 -19.60 9.74 2.58
C THR A 155 -19.03 10.22 3.93
N SER A 156 -18.64 9.32 4.83
CA SER A 156 -17.99 9.71 6.10
C SER A 156 -16.58 10.24 5.86
N ALA A 157 -16.24 11.33 6.53
CA ALA A 157 -14.88 11.87 6.57
C ALA A 157 -14.04 11.30 7.73
N THR A 158 -14.70 10.80 8.78
CA THR A 158 -14.05 10.43 10.06
C THR A 158 -13.83 8.93 10.23
N TYR A 159 -14.49 8.09 9.44
CA TYR A 159 -14.40 6.62 9.55
C TYR A 159 -12.96 6.10 9.38
N ASP A 160 -12.20 6.65 8.42
CA ASP A 160 -10.82 6.26 8.14
C ASP A 160 -9.83 6.77 9.23
N GLY A 161 -10.28 7.60 10.17
CA GLY A 161 -9.46 8.28 11.16
C GLY A 161 -8.74 9.53 10.63
N LEU A 162 -8.05 10.25 11.52
CA LEU A 162 -7.17 11.36 11.14
C LEU A 162 -5.85 10.80 10.62
N VAL A 163 -5.47 11.18 9.41
CA VAL A 163 -4.22 10.76 8.76
C VAL A 163 -3.22 11.91 8.79
N ASN A 164 -1.98 11.63 9.20
CA ASN A 164 -0.86 12.57 9.11
C ASN A 164 0.25 11.98 8.22
N ILE A 165 0.68 12.74 7.20
CA ILE A 165 1.76 12.35 6.27
C ILE A 165 2.84 13.41 6.18
N HIS A 166 4.06 12.98 5.88
CA HIS A 166 5.17 13.87 5.53
C HIS A 166 4.96 14.45 4.12
N THR A 167 5.16 15.77 4.00
CA THR A 167 4.95 16.52 2.75
C THR A 167 6.13 16.45 1.78
N GLY A 168 7.27 15.92 2.23
CA GLY A 168 8.52 15.89 1.45
C GLY A 168 9.32 17.20 1.48
N VAL A 169 8.88 18.24 2.22
CA VAL A 169 9.56 19.55 2.25
C VAL A 169 10.91 19.54 2.99
N GLU A 170 11.04 18.73 4.04
CA GLU A 170 12.29 18.54 4.80
C GLU A 170 13.19 17.48 4.13
N ASP A 171 12.58 16.38 3.68
CA ASP A 171 13.22 15.30 2.92
C ASP A 171 12.22 14.66 1.95
N VAL A 172 12.53 14.75 0.65
CA VAL A 172 11.72 14.17 -0.43
C VAL A 172 11.64 12.64 -0.35
N SER A 173 12.55 11.98 0.36
CA SER A 173 12.49 10.53 0.62
C SER A 173 11.32 10.13 1.54
N GLN A 174 10.70 11.09 2.23
CA GLN A 174 9.52 10.87 3.08
C GLN A 174 8.19 11.27 2.41
N LEU A 175 8.21 11.75 1.15
CA LEU A 175 7.00 12.22 0.45
C LEU A 175 5.85 11.19 0.45
N GLY A 176 4.73 11.52 1.10
CA GLY A 176 3.54 10.65 1.17
C GLY A 176 3.63 9.52 2.21
N MET A 177 4.73 9.44 2.97
CA MET A 177 4.89 8.50 4.08
C MET A 177 4.06 8.96 5.29
N MET A 178 3.40 8.01 5.96
CA MET A 178 2.68 8.23 7.21
C MET A 178 3.63 8.62 8.34
N GLY A 179 3.29 9.69 9.07
CA GLY A 179 3.91 10.04 10.35
C GLY A 179 3.08 9.59 11.56
N ALA A 180 1.75 9.67 11.45
CA ALA A 180 0.82 9.21 12.48
C ALA A 180 -0.58 8.90 11.93
N TRP A 181 -1.34 8.09 12.68
CA TRP A 181 -2.77 7.84 12.47
C TRP A 181 -3.50 7.99 13.81
N ASN A 182 -4.60 8.76 13.84
CA ASN A 182 -5.32 9.11 15.07
C ASN A 182 -4.38 9.62 16.19
N TYR A 183 -3.44 10.51 15.84
CA TYR A 183 -2.40 11.07 16.71
C TYR A 183 -1.36 10.09 17.26
N MET A 184 -1.36 8.82 16.82
CA MET A 184 -0.41 7.79 17.26
C MET A 184 0.56 7.42 16.11
N ASN A 185 1.84 7.27 16.43
CA ASN A 185 2.85 6.69 15.54
C ASN A 185 3.06 5.17 15.76
N GLU A 186 2.55 4.61 16.86
CA GLU A 186 2.45 3.18 17.14
C GLU A 186 1.05 2.87 17.67
N THR A 187 0.40 1.86 17.10
CA THR A 187 -0.98 1.46 17.46
C THR A 187 -0.97 0.30 18.46
N PRO A 188 -1.94 0.24 19.40
CA PRO A 188 -2.01 -0.80 20.43
C PRO A 188 -2.49 -2.17 19.92
N TYR A 189 -2.62 -2.36 18.60
CA TYR A 189 -3.27 -3.53 17.99
C TYR A 189 -2.33 -4.72 17.76
N TYR A 190 -1.04 -4.44 17.57
CA TYR A 190 0.01 -5.41 17.27
C TYR A 190 1.29 -5.01 18.00
N THR A 191 2.21 -5.93 18.24
CA THR A 191 3.40 -5.63 19.05
C THR A 191 4.55 -5.04 18.22
N GLY A 192 5.27 -4.06 18.78
CA GLY A 192 6.46 -3.47 18.16
C GLY A 192 6.26 -3.03 16.71
N GLN A 193 7.17 -3.45 15.81
CA GLN A 193 7.15 -3.03 14.41
C GLN A 193 5.85 -3.34 13.64
N CYS A 194 5.05 -4.32 14.09
CA CYS A 194 3.77 -4.62 13.48
C CYS A 194 2.67 -3.60 13.86
N GLY A 195 2.81 -2.95 15.02
CA GLY A 195 1.92 -1.87 15.49
C GLY A 195 2.29 -0.49 14.96
N THR A 196 3.54 -0.29 14.51
CA THR A 196 4.04 1.01 14.02
C THR A 196 3.29 1.51 12.78
N VAL A 197 2.89 2.78 12.80
CA VAL A 197 2.26 3.48 11.67
C VAL A 197 3.34 3.87 10.66
N ARG A 198 3.81 2.90 9.86
CA ARG A 198 4.89 3.09 8.89
C ARG A 198 4.53 2.57 7.50
N GLY A 199 4.69 3.43 6.51
CA GLY A 199 4.44 3.14 5.09
C GLY A 199 3.92 4.37 4.35
N SER A 200 3.76 4.28 3.04
CA SER A 200 2.97 5.26 2.27
C SER A 200 1.48 5.14 2.64
N ALA A 201 0.75 6.25 2.58
CA ALA A 201 -0.72 6.26 2.68
C ALA A 201 -1.45 5.60 1.49
N GLY A 202 -0.72 5.19 0.44
CA GLY A 202 -1.24 4.49 -0.75
C GLY A 202 -1.44 5.36 -1.99
N ASP A 203 -1.69 6.66 -1.81
CA ASP A 203 -1.93 7.60 -2.92
C ASP A 203 -0.65 8.23 -3.49
N LEU A 204 0.39 8.35 -2.66
CA LEU A 204 1.58 9.17 -2.92
C LEU A 204 2.82 8.48 -2.36
N TYR A 205 3.93 8.56 -3.08
CA TYR A 205 5.18 7.88 -2.76
C TYR A 205 6.40 8.76 -3.07
N PRO A 206 7.57 8.50 -2.45
CA PRO A 206 8.83 9.14 -2.80
C PRO A 206 9.29 8.78 -4.23
N PRO A 207 9.97 9.68 -4.97
CA PRO A 207 10.47 9.38 -6.33
C PRO A 207 11.42 8.17 -6.42
N THR A 208 12.13 7.86 -5.32
CA THR A 208 13.07 6.73 -5.23
C THR A 208 12.41 5.40 -4.85
N ILE A 209 11.10 5.35 -4.59
CA ILE A 209 10.37 4.16 -4.12
C ILE A 209 10.50 2.97 -5.10
N SER A 210 10.53 3.27 -6.40
CA SER A 210 10.66 2.32 -7.52
C SER A 210 11.99 1.57 -7.53
N GLN A 211 12.99 2.11 -6.83
CA GLN A 211 14.36 1.61 -6.75
C GLN A 211 14.58 0.73 -5.51
N GLN A 212 13.61 0.68 -4.59
CA GLN A 212 13.68 -0.11 -3.36
C GLN A 212 13.30 -1.58 -3.63
N GLU A 213 14.01 -2.52 -3.00
CA GLU A 213 13.66 -3.96 -3.03
C GLU A 213 12.28 -4.22 -2.40
N PHE A 214 11.93 -3.43 -1.37
CA PHE A 214 10.67 -3.51 -0.65
C PHE A 214 10.25 -2.14 -0.12
N PHE A 215 8.94 -1.92 0.03
CA PHE A 215 8.36 -0.83 0.82
C PHE A 215 7.09 -1.29 1.54
N SER A 216 6.46 -0.42 2.33
CA SER A 216 5.16 -0.69 2.98
C SER A 216 4.10 0.31 2.56
N ILE A 217 2.86 -0.16 2.38
CA ILE A 217 1.65 0.66 2.32
C ILE A 217 0.96 0.51 3.68
N TYR A 218 0.70 1.60 4.40
CA TYR A 218 -0.09 1.53 5.63
C TYR A 218 -1.57 1.73 5.29
N ALA A 219 -2.40 0.75 5.61
CA ALA A 219 -3.83 0.78 5.30
C ALA A 219 -4.65 0.79 6.59
N THR A 220 -5.28 1.93 6.88
CA THR A 220 -6.11 2.16 8.08
C THR A 220 -7.25 1.14 8.20
N ASP A 221 -7.80 0.68 7.08
CA ASP A 221 -8.77 -0.42 7.00
C ASP A 221 -8.32 -1.71 7.69
N ILE A 222 -7.03 -2.01 7.68
CA ILE A 222 -6.43 -3.21 8.29
C ILE A 222 -5.49 -2.87 9.45
N CYS A 223 -5.43 -1.58 9.85
CA CYS A 223 -4.74 -1.09 11.03
C CYS A 223 -3.22 -1.37 11.05
N SER A 224 -2.63 -1.64 9.88
CA SER A 224 -1.27 -2.19 9.75
C SER A 224 -0.68 -2.03 8.34
N GLY A 225 0.60 -2.36 8.19
CA GLY A 225 1.32 -2.32 6.92
C GLY A 225 1.08 -3.55 6.01
N ILE A 226 1.07 -3.30 4.70
CA ILE A 226 1.22 -4.30 3.63
C ILE A 226 2.61 -4.12 3.02
N LYS A 227 3.48 -5.12 3.16
CA LYS A 227 4.83 -5.16 2.57
C LYS A 227 4.72 -5.49 1.08
N MET A 228 5.27 -4.62 0.24
CA MET A 228 5.32 -4.77 -1.22
C MET A 228 6.75 -5.04 -1.63
N GLN A 229 6.99 -6.07 -2.44
CA GLN A 229 8.31 -6.48 -2.93
C GLN A 229 8.44 -6.20 -4.43
N SER A 230 9.57 -5.65 -4.87
CA SER A 230 9.88 -5.46 -6.29
C SER A 230 10.14 -6.79 -6.98
N THR A 231 9.58 -7.01 -8.17
CA THR A 231 10.00 -8.14 -9.02
C THR A 231 11.19 -7.81 -9.91
N LYS A 232 11.59 -6.52 -9.97
CA LYS A 232 12.56 -5.96 -10.92
C LYS A 232 12.15 -6.06 -12.39
N GLU A 233 10.95 -6.57 -12.68
CA GLU A 233 10.36 -6.60 -14.01
C GLU A 233 9.90 -5.18 -14.39
N ALA A 234 10.36 -4.70 -15.55
CA ALA A 234 9.87 -3.47 -16.14
C ALA A 234 8.71 -3.74 -17.10
N THR A 235 7.76 -2.82 -17.19
CA THR A 235 6.61 -2.90 -18.09
C THR A 235 6.20 -1.50 -18.58
N LEU A 236 5.27 -1.43 -19.54
CA LEU A 236 4.76 -0.17 -20.09
C LEU A 236 3.26 -0.05 -19.81
N ILE A 237 2.87 1.05 -19.17
CA ILE A 237 1.47 1.45 -19.01
C ILE A 237 1.31 2.81 -19.69
N LYS A 238 0.59 2.86 -20.82
CA LYS A 238 0.38 4.11 -21.61
C LYS A 238 1.68 4.82 -22.00
N ASP A 239 2.65 4.01 -22.42
CA ASP A 239 4.01 4.38 -22.81
C ASP A 239 4.88 4.97 -21.68
N LEU A 240 4.45 4.79 -20.41
CA LEU A 240 5.25 5.13 -19.23
C LEU A 240 5.94 3.88 -18.66
N PRO A 241 7.25 3.94 -18.33
CA PRO A 241 8.00 2.82 -17.79
C PRO A 241 7.65 2.57 -16.32
N GLY A 242 7.01 1.44 -16.05
CA GLY A 242 6.64 1.01 -14.70
C GLY A 242 7.53 -0.13 -14.19
N ILE A 243 7.78 -0.16 -12.88
CA ILE A 243 8.36 -1.29 -12.15
C ILE A 243 7.22 -2.03 -11.43
N ILE A 244 7.20 -3.36 -11.52
CA ILE A 244 6.17 -4.20 -10.90
C ILE A 244 6.54 -4.52 -9.46
N PHE A 245 5.62 -4.23 -8.54
CA PHE A 245 5.65 -4.62 -7.13
C PHE A 245 4.49 -5.55 -6.80
N LYS A 246 4.71 -6.48 -5.87
CA LYS A 246 3.74 -7.51 -5.48
C LYS A 246 3.71 -7.69 -3.97
N ALA A 247 2.52 -7.94 -3.42
CA ALA A 247 2.41 -8.43 -2.05
C ALA A 247 2.79 -9.92 -2.04
N ASP A 248 3.84 -10.29 -1.30
CA ASP A 248 4.37 -11.64 -1.32
C ASP A 248 3.69 -12.55 -0.26
N LYS A 249 4.25 -13.75 0.00
CA LYS A 249 3.74 -14.64 1.06
C LYS A 249 4.02 -14.10 2.47
N SER A 250 5.07 -13.30 2.69
CA SER A 250 5.40 -12.76 4.03
C SER A 250 4.29 -11.88 4.62
N VAL A 251 3.48 -11.24 3.77
CA VAL A 251 2.43 -10.29 4.17
C VAL A 251 1.40 -10.89 5.13
N PHE A 252 1.04 -12.16 4.96
CA PHE A 252 0.12 -12.88 5.85
C PHE A 252 0.76 -14.13 6.46
N ASP A 253 2.09 -14.11 6.63
CA ASP A 253 2.79 -15.21 7.27
C ASP A 253 2.61 -15.18 8.79
N ASN A 254 2.41 -16.35 9.40
CA ASN A 254 2.25 -16.53 10.85
C ASN A 254 3.59 -16.53 11.62
N GLY A 255 4.66 -16.00 11.03
CA GLY A 255 6.00 -15.97 11.63
C GLY A 255 6.87 -17.21 11.37
N THR A 256 6.34 -18.23 10.68
CA THR A 256 7.07 -19.48 10.40
C THR A 256 8.05 -19.38 9.24
N GLN A 257 7.82 -18.47 8.29
CA GLN A 257 8.68 -18.20 7.13
C GLN A 257 9.35 -16.83 7.23
N SER A 258 8.64 -15.87 7.80
CA SER A 258 9.09 -14.50 8.04
C SER A 258 8.92 -14.16 9.53
N PRO A 259 9.91 -14.45 10.39
CA PRO A 259 9.83 -14.20 11.83
C PRO A 259 9.47 -12.76 12.19
N GLU A 260 9.78 -11.80 11.30
CA GLU A 260 9.40 -10.39 11.43
C GLU A 260 7.86 -10.17 11.50
N SER A 261 7.07 -11.13 11.06
CA SER A 261 5.59 -11.08 10.98
C SER A 261 4.89 -11.69 12.19
N SER A 262 5.62 -12.38 13.07
CA SER A 262 5.07 -12.99 14.30
C SER A 262 4.36 -11.97 15.20
N CYS A 263 4.76 -10.70 15.17
CA CYS A 263 4.15 -9.62 15.94
C CYS A 263 2.73 -9.21 15.48
N TYR A 264 2.23 -9.73 14.34
CA TYR A 264 0.82 -9.59 13.96
C TYR A 264 -0.11 -10.51 14.76
N CYS A 265 0.43 -11.38 15.61
CA CYS A 265 -0.33 -12.30 16.46
C CYS A 265 -0.43 -11.77 17.91
N PRO A 266 -1.63 -11.38 18.40
CA PRO A 266 -1.81 -10.95 19.79
C PRO A 266 -1.33 -12.01 20.78
N GLY A 267 -0.52 -11.59 21.76
CA GLY A 267 0.04 -12.49 22.79
C GLY A 267 0.91 -13.62 22.25
N ASN A 268 1.46 -13.48 21.03
CA ASN A 268 2.19 -14.51 20.27
C ASN A 268 1.34 -15.77 19.93
N ASN A 269 0.02 -15.71 20.09
CA ASN A 269 -0.89 -16.82 19.81
C ASN A 269 -1.29 -16.85 18.33
N CYS A 270 -0.33 -17.12 17.45
CA CYS A 270 -0.57 -17.22 16.01
C CYS A 270 -1.47 -18.41 15.65
N SER A 271 -2.21 -18.29 14.55
CA SER A 271 -2.81 -19.44 13.86
C SER A 271 -1.71 -20.40 13.39
N GLU A 272 -1.90 -21.70 13.59
CA GLU A 272 -1.04 -22.75 13.02
C GLU A 272 -1.00 -22.67 11.48
N LEU A 273 -2.13 -22.27 10.87
CA LEU A 273 -2.26 -22.07 9.43
C LEU A 273 -1.77 -20.67 9.03
N SER A 274 -0.79 -20.63 8.13
CA SER A 274 -0.25 -19.40 7.54
C SER A 274 -1.12 -18.88 6.36
N GLY A 275 -0.99 -17.61 6.00
CA GLY A 275 -1.78 -16.95 4.95
C GLY A 275 -3.00 -16.16 5.43
N ILE A 276 -3.13 -15.95 6.75
CA ILE A 276 -4.18 -15.15 7.38
C ILE A 276 -3.59 -14.21 8.44
N ARG A 277 -4.15 -13.00 8.57
CA ARG A 277 -3.83 -12.03 9.64
C ARG A 277 -5.06 -11.75 10.48
N ASP A 278 -4.97 -11.84 11.80
CA ASP A 278 -6.05 -11.47 12.71
C ASP A 278 -6.24 -9.94 12.71
N LEU A 279 -7.48 -9.48 12.56
CA LEU A 279 -7.87 -8.07 12.68
C LEU A 279 -8.68 -7.80 13.97
N SER A 280 -8.94 -8.81 14.79
CA SER A 280 -9.75 -8.69 16.01
C SER A 280 -9.29 -7.59 16.98
N PRO A 281 -7.99 -7.28 17.16
CA PRO A 281 -7.55 -6.19 18.04
C PRO A 281 -8.08 -4.82 17.63
N CYS A 282 -8.17 -4.54 16.32
CA CYS A 282 -8.64 -3.24 15.83
C CYS A 282 -10.10 -3.25 15.34
N LYS A 283 -10.72 -4.43 15.17
CA LYS A 283 -12.15 -4.58 14.86
C LYS A 283 -12.99 -4.90 16.10
N LYS A 284 -12.68 -4.23 17.22
CA LYS A 284 -13.43 -4.29 18.50
C LYS A 284 -13.66 -5.73 19.03
N GLY A 285 -12.73 -6.67 18.81
CA GLY A 285 -12.87 -8.07 19.24
C GLY A 285 -13.72 -8.97 18.32
N ALA A 286 -14.19 -8.47 17.18
CA ALA A 286 -14.79 -9.30 16.15
C ALA A 286 -13.73 -10.27 15.58
N PRO A 287 -14.02 -11.58 15.44
CA PRO A 287 -13.05 -12.59 15.02
C PRO A 287 -12.84 -12.56 13.49
N ALA A 288 -12.44 -11.41 12.97
CA ALA A 288 -12.24 -11.12 11.55
C ALA A 288 -10.79 -11.31 11.13
N PHE A 289 -10.58 -12.05 10.03
CA PHE A 289 -9.26 -12.38 9.50
C PHE A 289 -9.11 -11.89 8.06
N LEU A 290 -7.96 -11.32 7.73
CA LEU A 290 -7.59 -10.89 6.39
C LEU A 290 -6.78 -11.97 5.67
N SER A 291 -6.98 -12.14 4.37
CA SER A 291 -6.16 -12.99 3.50
C SER A 291 -6.13 -12.46 2.06
N PHE A 292 -5.38 -13.11 1.16
CA PHE A 292 -5.59 -12.94 -0.28
C PHE A 292 -6.83 -13.74 -0.75
N PRO A 293 -7.46 -13.37 -1.88
CA PRO A 293 -8.66 -14.05 -2.37
C PRO A 293 -8.52 -15.56 -2.58
N HIS A 294 -9.56 -16.29 -2.14
CA HIS A 294 -9.65 -17.75 -2.07
C HIS A 294 -8.46 -18.42 -1.35
N PHE A 295 -7.84 -17.72 -0.38
CA PHE A 295 -6.61 -18.13 0.32
C PHE A 295 -5.40 -18.38 -0.61
N TYR A 296 -5.29 -17.60 -1.70
CA TYR A 296 -4.06 -17.55 -2.50
C TYR A 296 -2.83 -17.25 -1.62
N ARG A 297 -1.71 -17.94 -1.85
CA ARG A 297 -0.48 -17.92 -1.02
C ARG A 297 -0.64 -18.37 0.45
N GLY A 298 -1.82 -18.78 0.90
CA GLY A 298 -2.04 -19.33 2.23
C GLY A 298 -1.93 -20.86 2.31
N ASP A 299 -2.07 -21.39 3.52
CA ASP A 299 -2.01 -22.82 3.78
C ASP A 299 -3.10 -23.59 2.99
N PRO A 300 -2.75 -24.70 2.30
CA PRO A 300 -3.70 -25.52 1.56
C PRO A 300 -4.93 -25.94 2.38
N ALA A 301 -4.81 -26.17 3.69
CA ALA A 301 -5.91 -26.58 4.56
C ALA A 301 -7.02 -25.51 4.66
N LEU A 302 -6.68 -24.21 4.61
CA LEU A 302 -7.66 -23.12 4.58
C LEU A 302 -8.57 -23.23 3.35
N SER A 303 -7.97 -23.46 2.19
CA SER A 303 -8.71 -23.64 0.93
C SER A 303 -9.41 -25.01 0.85
N GLY A 304 -8.78 -26.06 1.39
CA GLY A 304 -9.27 -27.44 1.34
C GLY A 304 -10.39 -27.75 2.32
N ALA A 305 -10.60 -26.91 3.35
CA ALA A 305 -11.72 -27.04 4.29
C ALA A 305 -13.07 -26.64 3.68
N ILE A 306 -13.10 -25.92 2.56
CA ILE A 306 -14.30 -25.30 1.99
C ILE A 306 -14.44 -25.66 0.50
N GLN A 307 -15.61 -26.12 0.09
CA GLN A 307 -15.89 -26.42 -1.30
C GLN A 307 -16.23 -25.15 -2.09
N GLY A 308 -15.60 -24.99 -3.26
CA GLY A 308 -15.84 -23.87 -4.18
C GLY A 308 -14.71 -22.84 -4.28
N LEU A 309 -13.76 -22.85 -3.33
CA LEU A 309 -12.57 -22.00 -3.40
C LEU A 309 -11.59 -22.49 -4.50
N LYS A 310 -11.00 -21.54 -5.23
CA LYS A 310 -10.11 -21.80 -6.38
C LYS A 310 -8.96 -20.79 -6.42
N PRO A 311 -7.94 -20.92 -5.56
CA PRO A 311 -6.81 -19.98 -5.53
C PRO A 311 -6.15 -19.86 -6.91
N ASN A 312 -5.90 -18.63 -7.39
CA ASN A 312 -5.37 -18.38 -8.72
C ASN A 312 -4.50 -17.12 -8.74
N MET A 313 -3.27 -17.22 -9.25
CA MET A 313 -2.30 -16.11 -9.23
C MET A 313 -2.76 -14.88 -10.02
N SER A 314 -3.11 -15.01 -11.31
CA SER A 314 -3.43 -13.82 -12.13
C SER A 314 -4.68 -13.08 -11.65
N LYS A 315 -5.63 -13.81 -11.06
CA LYS A 315 -6.84 -13.23 -10.45
C LYS A 315 -6.63 -12.68 -9.05
N HIS A 316 -5.85 -13.32 -8.18
CA HIS A 316 -5.86 -13.06 -6.73
C HIS A 316 -4.56 -12.43 -6.19
N GLU A 317 -3.51 -12.32 -7.00
CA GLU A 317 -2.29 -11.60 -6.64
C GLU A 317 -2.57 -10.09 -6.51
N PHE A 318 -2.14 -9.50 -5.39
CA PHE A 318 -2.08 -8.06 -5.21
C PHE A 318 -0.81 -7.54 -5.90
N SER A 319 -0.98 -6.66 -6.89
CA SER A 319 0.13 -5.99 -7.57
C SER A 319 -0.05 -4.47 -7.63
N LEU A 320 1.08 -3.76 -7.68
CA LEU A 320 1.17 -2.32 -7.90
C LEU A 320 2.25 -2.07 -8.96
N ILE A 321 2.00 -1.14 -9.88
CA ILE A 321 2.98 -0.72 -10.88
C ILE A 321 3.26 0.75 -10.64
N LEU A 322 4.49 1.08 -10.29
CA LEU A 322 4.96 2.44 -10.01
C LEU A 322 5.86 2.93 -11.15
N GLU A 323 5.70 4.18 -11.57
CA GLU A 323 6.56 4.79 -12.58
C GLU A 323 8.02 4.84 -12.08
N LYS A 324 8.95 4.48 -12.96
CA LYS A 324 10.35 4.20 -12.62
C LYS A 324 11.10 5.38 -12.01
N ASN A 325 10.82 6.61 -12.41
CA ASN A 325 11.61 7.79 -12.02
C ASN A 325 10.91 8.70 -10.98
N THR A 326 9.58 8.59 -10.86
CA THR A 326 8.73 9.48 -10.04
C THR A 326 7.96 8.76 -8.93
N GLY A 327 7.91 7.43 -8.94
CA GLY A 327 7.17 6.65 -7.93
C GLY A 327 5.64 6.73 -8.05
N ILE A 328 5.11 7.42 -9.06
CA ILE A 328 3.66 7.62 -9.23
C ILE A 328 2.98 6.30 -9.64
N PRO A 329 1.85 5.90 -9.00
CA PRO A 329 1.10 4.72 -9.39
C PRO A 329 0.55 4.80 -10.83
N LEU A 330 1.00 3.89 -11.69
CA LEU A 330 0.50 3.70 -13.05
C LEU A 330 -0.69 2.74 -13.10
N GLN A 331 -0.66 1.69 -12.27
CA GLN A 331 -1.74 0.70 -12.15
C GLN A 331 -1.75 0.07 -10.75
N VAL A 332 -2.94 -0.01 -10.15
CA VAL A 332 -3.20 -0.68 -8.86
C VAL A 332 -4.08 -1.90 -9.08
N ASN A 333 -3.72 -3.02 -8.45
CA ASN A 333 -4.56 -4.19 -8.27
C ASN A 333 -4.47 -4.64 -6.80
N ALA A 334 -5.05 -3.85 -5.89
CA ALA A 334 -5.11 -4.23 -4.49
C ALA A 334 -6.24 -5.26 -4.30
N ARG A 335 -5.90 -6.46 -3.83
CA ARG A 335 -6.82 -7.62 -3.79
C ARG A 335 -6.72 -8.34 -2.46
N LEU A 336 -7.82 -8.35 -1.71
CA LEU A 336 -7.87 -8.85 -0.33
C LEU A 336 -9.21 -9.54 -0.05
N GLN A 337 -9.24 -10.38 0.96
CA GLN A 337 -10.39 -11.16 1.39
C GLN A 337 -10.62 -11.01 2.89
N ILE A 338 -11.89 -10.80 3.26
CA ILE A 338 -12.37 -10.74 4.65
C ILE A 338 -13.00 -12.08 4.98
N ASN A 339 -12.57 -12.64 6.11
CA ASN A 339 -12.98 -13.93 6.63
C ASN A 339 -13.43 -13.78 8.09
N ILE A 340 -14.25 -14.70 8.58
CA ILE A 340 -14.65 -14.80 9.98
C ILE A 340 -14.18 -16.14 10.52
N LEU A 341 -13.47 -16.15 11.65
CA LEU A 341 -13.15 -17.39 12.37
C LEU A 341 -14.42 -17.90 13.08
N LEU A 342 -14.92 -19.02 12.58
CA LEU A 342 -15.88 -19.87 13.25
C LEU A 342 -15.15 -20.82 14.19
N ARG A 343 -15.65 -20.98 15.42
CA ARG A 343 -15.21 -22.00 16.37
C ARG A 343 -16.31 -22.28 17.38
N LYS A 344 -16.38 -23.51 17.89
CA LYS A 344 -17.18 -23.82 19.07
C LYS A 344 -16.65 -23.07 20.29
N ILE A 345 -17.55 -22.43 21.02
CA ILE A 345 -17.26 -21.70 22.26
C ILE A 345 -17.86 -22.46 23.42
N LYS A 346 -17.15 -22.47 24.56
CA LYS A 346 -17.57 -23.25 25.74
C LYS A 346 -18.83 -22.64 26.35
N ASP A 347 -19.72 -23.50 26.84
CA ASP A 347 -20.95 -23.13 27.56
C ASP A 347 -21.94 -22.25 26.75
N LEU A 348 -21.79 -22.16 25.41
CA LEU A 348 -22.55 -21.29 24.52
C LEU A 348 -23.22 -22.07 23.37
N ASP A 349 -24.46 -22.53 23.61
CA ASP A 349 -25.21 -23.49 22.78
C ASP A 349 -25.28 -23.14 21.29
N ILE A 350 -25.44 -21.87 20.93
CA ILE A 350 -25.56 -21.43 19.52
C ILE A 350 -24.33 -21.84 18.70
N THR A 351 -23.15 -21.92 19.31
CA THR A 351 -21.88 -22.30 18.65
C THR A 351 -21.62 -23.80 18.64
N SER A 352 -22.52 -24.63 19.17
CA SER A 352 -22.29 -26.06 19.41
C SER A 352 -21.94 -26.88 18.16
N GLY A 353 -22.46 -26.47 16.99
CA GLY A 353 -22.19 -27.04 15.66
C GLY A 353 -21.04 -26.38 14.87
N LEU A 354 -20.35 -25.36 15.44
CA LEU A 354 -19.22 -24.74 14.76
C LEU A 354 -17.96 -25.62 14.81
N THR A 355 -17.48 -26.02 13.63
CA THR A 355 -16.09 -26.47 13.44
C THR A 355 -15.13 -25.28 13.54
N HIS A 356 -13.86 -25.55 13.81
CA HIS A 356 -12.80 -24.52 13.79
C HIS A 356 -12.44 -24.20 12.34
N LEU A 357 -12.94 -23.08 11.81
CA LEU A 357 -12.90 -22.77 10.39
C LEU A 357 -12.79 -21.26 10.13
N VAL A 358 -11.82 -20.85 9.30
CA VAL A 358 -11.74 -19.49 8.77
C VAL A 358 -12.64 -19.39 7.54
N MET A 359 -13.81 -18.78 7.69
CA MET A 359 -14.89 -18.76 6.69
C MET A 359 -14.86 -17.45 5.86
N PRO A 360 -14.57 -17.51 4.55
CA PRO A 360 -14.62 -16.34 3.66
C PRO A 360 -16.04 -15.76 3.57
N THR A 361 -16.12 -14.43 3.59
CA THR A 361 -17.41 -13.70 3.49
C THR A 361 -17.46 -12.86 2.21
N LEU A 362 -16.41 -12.08 1.95
CA LEU A 362 -16.18 -11.42 0.68
C LEU A 362 -14.70 -11.26 0.39
N TRP A 363 -14.39 -11.10 -0.89
CA TRP A 363 -13.12 -10.55 -1.35
C TRP A 363 -13.42 -9.34 -2.25
N PHE A 364 -12.45 -8.43 -2.36
CA PHE A 364 -12.56 -7.20 -3.12
C PHE A 364 -11.30 -6.94 -3.94
N HIS A 365 -11.47 -6.20 -5.04
CA HIS A 365 -10.41 -5.74 -5.94
C HIS A 365 -10.56 -4.22 -6.10
N GLN A 366 -9.70 -3.45 -5.44
CA GLN A 366 -9.56 -2.03 -5.74
C GLN A 366 -8.62 -1.92 -6.96
N HIS A 367 -9.18 -1.42 -8.06
CA HIS A 367 -8.49 -1.30 -9.34
C HIS A 367 -8.45 0.17 -9.77
N THR A 368 -7.28 0.62 -10.22
CA THR A 368 -7.16 1.87 -10.98
C THR A 368 -5.99 1.77 -11.97
N VAL A 369 -6.09 2.52 -13.06
CA VAL A 369 -5.06 2.71 -14.08
C VAL A 369 -5.00 4.20 -14.37
N ILE A 370 -3.80 4.77 -14.47
CA ILE A 370 -3.61 6.20 -14.74
C ILE A 370 -4.45 6.65 -15.96
N PRO A 371 -5.28 7.72 -15.85
CA PRO A 371 -5.99 8.30 -16.99
C PRO A 371 -5.05 8.71 -18.12
N GLN A 372 -5.53 8.74 -19.38
CA GLN A 372 -4.66 9.03 -20.52
C GLN A 372 -4.06 10.44 -20.42
N GLU A 373 -4.90 11.43 -20.12
CA GLU A 373 -4.50 12.82 -19.86
C GLU A 373 -3.40 12.94 -18.79
N MET A 374 -3.54 12.24 -17.66
CA MET A 374 -2.52 12.21 -16.60
C MET A 374 -1.22 11.51 -17.05
N ALA A 375 -1.32 10.47 -17.88
CA ALA A 375 -0.15 9.81 -18.44
C ALA A 375 0.59 10.72 -19.44
N ASP A 376 -0.16 11.50 -20.23
CA ASP A 376 0.40 12.47 -21.17
C ASP A 376 1.05 13.67 -20.45
N GLN A 377 0.49 14.11 -19.32
CA GLN A 377 1.10 15.11 -18.42
C GLN A 377 2.36 14.59 -17.72
N LEU A 378 2.43 13.29 -17.41
CA LEU A 378 3.57 12.66 -16.73
C LEU A 378 4.73 12.34 -17.70
N ARG A 379 4.45 12.05 -18.98
CA ARG A 379 5.45 11.63 -19.98
C ARG A 379 6.67 12.57 -20.14
N PRO A 380 6.56 13.91 -20.07
CA PRO A 380 7.73 14.78 -20.10
C PRO A 380 8.67 14.54 -18.90
N LEU A 381 8.13 14.37 -17.69
CA LEU A 381 8.91 14.21 -16.46
C LEU A 381 9.73 12.91 -16.47
N THR A 382 9.18 11.83 -17.03
CA THR A 382 9.91 10.54 -17.12
C THR A 382 11.09 10.60 -18.09
N GLN A 383 11.05 11.50 -19.08
CA GLN A 383 12.11 11.72 -20.07
C GLN A 383 13.21 12.68 -19.62
N VAL A 384 12.93 13.63 -18.71
CA VAL A 384 13.89 14.65 -18.24
C VAL A 384 15.25 14.07 -17.81
N PRO A 385 15.34 12.99 -17.00
CA PRO A 385 16.65 12.43 -16.60
C PRO A 385 17.48 11.92 -17.79
N SER A 386 16.83 11.30 -18.78
CA SER A 386 17.51 10.82 -19.99
C SER A 386 17.96 11.99 -20.87
N LEU A 387 17.09 12.99 -21.06
CA LEU A 387 17.41 14.18 -21.87
C LEU A 387 18.57 14.98 -21.25
N ALA A 388 18.55 15.18 -19.93
CA ALA A 388 19.63 15.85 -19.19
C ALA A 388 20.96 15.09 -19.33
N PHE A 389 20.94 13.75 -19.22
CA PHE A 389 22.13 12.92 -19.42
C PHE A 389 22.66 13.02 -20.87
N THR A 390 21.79 12.94 -21.88
CA THR A 390 22.17 13.10 -23.28
C THR A 390 22.79 14.47 -23.54
N ILE A 391 22.19 15.55 -23.04
CA ILE A 391 22.72 16.92 -23.18
C ILE A 391 24.07 17.05 -22.49
N ALA A 392 24.21 16.57 -21.25
CA ALA A 392 25.46 16.63 -20.50
C ALA A 392 26.59 15.85 -21.21
N LEU A 393 26.31 14.66 -21.74
CA LEU A 393 27.25 13.87 -22.51
C LEU A 393 27.64 14.57 -23.84
N SER A 394 26.67 15.17 -24.54
CA SER A 394 26.94 15.95 -25.76
C SER A 394 27.84 17.16 -25.49
N LEU A 395 27.58 17.92 -24.42
CA LEU A 395 28.40 19.06 -24.02
C LEU A 395 29.81 18.63 -23.58
N PHE A 396 29.93 17.51 -22.84
CA PHE A 396 31.23 16.95 -22.46
C PHE A 396 32.06 16.56 -23.69
N MET A 397 31.46 15.84 -24.65
CA MET A 397 32.14 15.46 -25.89
C MET A 397 32.53 16.69 -26.75
N ALA A 398 31.66 17.71 -26.83
CA ALA A 398 31.98 18.96 -27.52
C ALA A 398 33.14 19.71 -26.86
N GLY A 399 33.18 19.76 -25.52
CA GLY A 399 34.30 20.34 -24.77
C GLY A 399 35.62 19.57 -24.98
N LEU A 400 35.57 18.24 -25.01
CA LEU A 400 36.73 17.39 -25.25
C LEU A 400 37.29 17.57 -26.68
N ILE A 401 36.42 17.69 -27.67
CA ILE A 401 36.80 18.09 -29.04
C ILE A 401 37.42 19.49 -29.06
N GLY A 402 36.85 20.45 -28.33
CA GLY A 402 37.39 21.80 -28.19
C GLY A 402 38.81 21.83 -27.61
N VAL A 403 39.09 21.02 -26.58
CA VAL A 403 40.43 20.86 -26.00
C VAL A 403 41.41 20.23 -27.00
N LEU A 404 40.99 19.19 -27.74
CA LEU A 404 41.83 18.57 -28.77
C LEU A 404 42.16 19.55 -29.91
N VAL A 405 41.19 20.33 -30.38
CA VAL A 405 41.39 21.38 -31.39
C VAL A 405 42.33 22.47 -30.86
N GLY A 406 42.12 22.94 -29.62
CA GLY A 406 43.01 23.89 -28.95
C GLY A 406 44.45 23.38 -28.84
N PHE A 407 44.64 22.12 -28.46
CA PHE A 407 45.96 21.49 -28.40
C PHE A 407 46.65 21.41 -29.78
N VAL A 408 45.90 21.11 -30.84
CA VAL A 408 46.43 21.14 -32.23
C VAL A 408 46.83 22.57 -32.65
N PHE A 409 46.04 23.59 -32.30
CA PHE A 409 46.40 24.99 -32.58
C PHE A 409 47.63 25.43 -31.79
N VAL A 410 47.72 25.12 -30.48
CA VAL A 410 48.90 25.41 -29.65
C VAL A 410 50.14 24.70 -30.21
N LYS A 411 50.04 23.42 -30.59
CA LYS A 411 51.15 22.69 -31.21
C LYS A 411 51.58 23.32 -32.54
N LYS A 412 50.65 23.68 -33.42
CA LYS A 412 50.98 24.37 -34.69
C LYS A 412 51.65 25.72 -34.45
N GLY A 413 51.11 26.55 -33.55
CA GLY A 413 51.70 27.83 -33.18
C GLY A 413 53.12 27.69 -32.62
N TYR A 414 53.30 26.76 -31.69
CA TYR A 414 54.61 26.46 -31.10
C TYR A 414 55.64 26.03 -32.16
N PHE A 415 55.31 25.09 -33.04
CA PHE A 415 56.19 24.69 -34.15
C PHE A 415 56.53 25.86 -35.08
N SER A 416 55.54 26.67 -35.50
CA SER A 416 55.80 27.85 -36.34
C SER A 416 56.71 28.89 -35.66
N SER A 417 56.67 28.99 -34.32
CA SER A 417 57.55 29.88 -33.56
C SER A 417 59.00 29.37 -33.50
N ILE A 418 59.22 28.06 -33.51
CA ILE A 418 60.55 27.44 -33.60
C ILE A 418 61.11 27.64 -35.01
N GLU A 419 60.31 27.34 -36.03
CA GLU A 419 60.69 27.51 -37.44
C GLU A 419 61.05 28.97 -37.76
N SER A 420 60.38 29.95 -37.14
CA SER A 420 60.73 31.38 -37.23
C SER A 420 62.03 31.80 -36.53
N ARG A 421 62.61 30.93 -35.68
CA ARG A 421 63.89 31.17 -34.99
C ARG A 421 65.10 30.55 -35.69
N GLU A 422 64.89 29.67 -36.67
CA GLU A 422 65.96 28.95 -37.39
C GLU A 422 66.12 29.47 -38.83
N GLY A 423 66.03 30.80 -39.00
CA GLY A 423 66.36 31.48 -40.25
C GLY A 423 67.85 31.34 -40.62
N PRO A 424 68.20 31.38 -41.92
CA PRO A 424 69.49 30.89 -42.41
C PRO A 424 70.70 31.77 -42.03
N LEU A 425 71.73 31.13 -41.49
CA LEU A 425 73.08 31.68 -41.30
C LEU A 425 74.01 31.18 -42.40
N LEU A 426 74.09 31.89 -43.54
CA LEU A 426 75.17 31.72 -44.53
C LEU A 426 75.59 33.05 -45.15
N ASP A 427 76.92 33.18 -45.27
CA ASP A 427 77.71 33.96 -46.24
C ASP A 427 77.35 35.43 -46.56
N ASP A 428 78.12 36.36 -45.98
CA ASP A 428 78.79 37.44 -46.74
C ASP A 428 79.88 38.16 -45.91
N ALA A 429 81.18 38.05 -46.29
CA ALA A 429 82.30 38.91 -45.80
C ALA A 429 83.71 38.60 -46.40
N ARG A 430 83.86 38.58 -47.73
CA ARG A 430 85.14 38.80 -48.45
C ARG A 430 84.80 39.54 -49.75
N THR A 431 85.47 40.58 -50.22
CA THR A 431 86.71 41.29 -49.82
C THR A 431 86.74 42.63 -50.57
N GLU A 432 87.42 43.68 -50.09
CA GLU A 432 88.37 44.52 -50.87
C GLU A 432 88.96 45.72 -50.06
N ASN A 433 89.69 46.63 -50.71
CA ASN A 433 90.92 47.22 -50.18
C ASN A 433 91.02 48.76 -50.30
N ASN A 434 91.80 49.40 -49.41
CA ASN A 434 92.53 50.67 -49.53
C ASN A 434 91.86 51.95 -50.12
N SER A 435 91.79 53.02 -49.33
CA SER A 435 92.76 54.15 -49.40
C SER A 435 92.39 55.33 -48.46
N SER A 436 93.26 56.34 -48.34
CA SER A 436 93.16 57.52 -47.43
C SER A 436 94.02 58.66 -48.01
N PRO A 437 94.09 59.89 -47.42
CA PRO A 437 93.36 60.50 -46.29
C PRO A 437 92.52 61.69 -46.85
N PRO A 438 92.56 63.01 -46.48
CA PRO A 438 93.06 63.74 -45.30
C PRO A 438 92.18 64.93 -44.78
N LEU A 439 92.76 65.72 -43.86
CA LEU A 439 92.47 67.10 -43.44
C LEU A 439 91.41 67.38 -42.33
N ASN A 440 91.66 68.50 -41.65
CA ASN A 440 91.32 68.92 -40.28
C ASN A 440 91.19 70.47 -40.30
N PRO A 441 90.94 71.24 -39.20
CA PRO A 441 90.29 71.00 -37.89
C PRO A 441 89.15 72.09 -37.70
N PRO A 442 88.87 72.81 -36.57
CA PRO A 442 89.22 72.68 -35.12
C PRO A 442 88.12 73.00 -34.06
N GLN A 443 88.36 72.60 -32.78
CA GLN A 443 87.97 73.30 -31.51
C GLN A 443 86.44 73.48 -31.21
N GLN A 444 85.89 73.90 -30.05
CA GLN A 444 86.21 74.03 -28.59
C GLN A 444 84.86 74.20 -27.82
N GLN A 445 84.64 74.08 -26.49
CA GLN A 445 85.39 73.67 -25.28
C GLN A 445 84.40 73.44 -24.10
N SER A 446 84.84 72.80 -23.00
CA SER A 446 84.28 72.85 -21.62
C SER A 446 82.90 72.18 -21.37
N SER A 447 82.56 71.76 -20.14
CA SER A 447 83.33 71.74 -18.87
C SER A 447 83.43 70.32 -18.31
#